data_AF-A0A9X9A3Z0-F1
#
_entry.id   AF-A0A9X9A3Z0-F1
#
_cell.length_a   1.000
_cell.length_b   1.000
_cell.length_c   1.000
_cell.angle_alpha   90.00
_cell.angle_beta   90.00
_cell.angle_gamma   90.00
#
_symmetry.space_group_name_H-M   'P 1'
#
loop_
_entity.id
_entity.type
_entity.pdbx_description
1 polymer ?
#
loop_
_entity_poly.entity_id
_entity_poly.type
_entity_poly.pdbx_seq_one_letter_code
_entity_poly.pdbx_strand_id
1 'polypeptide(L)'
;MDISIITAQLVKEKVISHYPNSVKALNGGTASTIYLLDEQYVVKLNESDVIREEAYFLQFYKKDELFPKLLYKEPLNRYIVYSFLEGTTSCKLG
;
A
#
# COMPACT_ATOMS: atom_id res chain seq x y z
N MET A 1 13.08 0.44 5.88
CA MET A 1 13.49 0.64 4.48
C MET A 1 13.00 2.02 4.05
N ASP A 2 13.80 2.79 3.32
CA ASP A 2 13.43 4.16 2.92
C ASP A 2 12.38 4.15 1.80
N ILE A 3 11.35 4.99 1.91
CA ILE A 3 10.28 5.09 0.91
C ILE A 3 10.81 5.51 -0.47
N SER A 4 11.88 6.31 -0.53
CA SER A 4 12.51 6.77 -1.77
C SER A 4 13.15 5.62 -2.57
N ILE A 5 13.68 4.61 -1.87
CA ILE A 5 14.21 3.39 -2.50
C ILE A 5 13.06 2.57 -3.08
N ILE A 6 11.95 2.48 -2.33
CA ILE A 6 10.76 1.73 -2.76
C ILE A 6 10.12 2.40 -3.98
N THR A 7 9.93 3.72 -3.98
CA THR A 7 9.34 4.44 -5.11
C THR A 7 10.20 4.30 -6.37
N ALA A 8 11.53 4.40 -6.25
CA ALA A 8 12.44 4.16 -7.36
C ALA A 8 12.32 2.73 -7.91
N GLN A 9 12.21 1.72 -7.03
CA GLN A 9 11.95 0.33 -7.44
C GLN A 9 10.60 0.20 -8.15
N LEU A 10 9.53 0.80 -7.64
CA LEU A 10 8.19 0.70 -8.23
C LEU A 10 8.11 1.32 -9.63
N VAL A 11 8.83 2.41 -9.88
CA VAL A 11 8.95 3.01 -11.23
C VAL A 11 9.73 2.07 -12.16
N LYS A 12 10.86 1.54 -11.68
CA LYS A 12 11.69 0.61 -12.46
C LYS A 12 10.93 -0.65 -12.87
N GLU A 13 10.18 -1.23 -11.93
CA GLU A 13 9.34 -2.42 -12.15
C GLU A 13 8.02 -2.09 -12.88
N LYS A 14 7.79 -0.82 -13.23
CA LYS A 14 6.59 -0.33 -13.93
C LYS A 14 5.28 -0.62 -13.18
N VAL A 15 5.34 -0.74 -11.86
CA VAL A 15 4.15 -0.82 -10.99
C VAL A 15 3.44 0.52 -10.98
N ILE A 16 4.21 1.61 -10.95
CA ILE A 16 3.74 2.98 -11.13
C ILE A 16 4.42 3.60 -12.35
N SER A 17 3.71 4.47 -13.07
CA SER A 17 4.18 5.02 -14.34
C SER A 17 5.25 6.10 -14.21
N HIS A 18 5.30 6.78 -13.06
CA HIS A 18 6.20 7.89 -12.80
C HIS A 18 6.53 7.97 -11.31
N TYR A 19 7.56 8.74 -10.98
CA TYR A 19 7.89 9.02 -9.59
C TYR A 19 6.76 9.85 -8.97
N PRO A 20 6.28 9.50 -7.77
CA PRO A 20 5.10 10.15 -7.22
C PRO A 20 5.37 11.61 -6.88
N ASN A 21 4.39 12.47 -7.14
CA ASN A 21 4.47 13.90 -6.85
C ASN A 21 4.23 14.18 -5.35
N SER A 22 3.54 13.27 -4.67
CA SER A 22 3.20 13.36 -3.26
C SER A 22 3.41 12.02 -2.56
N VAL A 23 3.97 12.10 -1.35
CA VAL A 23 4.17 10.95 -0.46
C VAL A 23 3.73 11.37 0.94
N LYS A 24 2.74 10.67 1.49
CA LYS A 24 2.21 10.93 2.83
C LYS A 24 2.36 9.69 3.70
N ALA A 25 3.08 9.81 4.81
CA ALA A 25 3.08 8.79 5.84
C ALA A 25 1.71 8.79 6.55
N LEU A 26 1.09 7.61 6.67
CA LEU A 26 -0.18 7.45 7.37
C LEU A 26 0.10 6.86 8.75
N ASN A 27 -0.27 7.62 9.78
CA ASN A 27 -0.19 7.17 11.17
C ASN A 27 -1.53 6.53 11.54
N GLY A 28 -1.69 5.24 11.21
CA GLY A 28 -2.77 4.40 11.75
C GLY A 28 -2.25 3.67 12.99
N GLY A 29 -3.10 3.37 13.98
CA GLY A 29 -2.74 2.68 15.23
C GLY A 29 -2.26 1.21 15.07
N THR A 30 -1.67 0.88 13.93
CA THR A 30 -1.13 -0.43 13.59
C THR A 30 0.38 -0.45 13.76
N ALA A 31 0.97 -1.64 13.91
CA ALA A 31 2.42 -1.81 13.92
C ALA A 31 3.09 -1.60 12.54
N SER A 32 2.29 -1.43 11.48
CA SER A 32 2.79 -1.29 10.11
C SER A 32 3.24 0.14 9.81
N THR A 33 4.24 0.27 8.94
CA THR A 33 4.56 1.55 8.31
C THR A 33 3.78 1.67 7.01
N ILE A 34 3.01 2.74 6.85
CA ILE A 34 2.12 2.94 5.70
C ILE A 34 2.44 4.28 5.04
N TYR A 35 2.57 4.25 3.71
CA TYR A 35 2.71 5.45 2.89
C TYR A 35 1.63 5.48 1.81
N LEU A 36 1.09 6.67 1.55
CA LEU A 36 0.18 6.97 0.46
C LEU A 36 0.92 7.77 -0.61
N LEU A 37 0.94 7.27 -1.84
CA LEU A 37 1.56 7.90 -3.00
C LEU A 37 0.46 8.41 -3.94
N ASP A 38 0.48 9.70 -4.25
CA ASP A 38 -0.45 10.37 -5.19
C ASP A 38 -1.93 10.06 -4.96
N GLU A 39 -2.29 9.83 -3.69
CA GLU A 39 -3.65 9.46 -3.26
C GLU A 39 -4.24 8.24 -3.99
N GLN A 40 -3.37 7.43 -4.61
CA GLN A 40 -3.76 6.31 -5.47
C GLN A 40 -3.16 4.99 -5.01
N TYR A 41 -1.94 5.02 -4.49
CA TYR A 41 -1.19 3.82 -4.14
C TYR A 41 -0.83 3.81 -2.67
N VAL A 42 -1.13 2.71 -2.00
CA VAL A 42 -0.71 2.50 -0.61
C VAL A 42 0.45 1.53 -0.60
N VAL A 43 1.57 1.96 -0.04
CA VAL A 43 2.73 1.12 0.26
C VAL A 43 2.67 0.75 1.73
N LYS A 44 2.61 -0.54 2.02
CA LYS A 44 2.59 -1.04 3.40
C LYS A 44 3.79 -1.93 3.67
N LEU A 45 4.51 -1.62 4.74
CA LEU A 45 5.65 -2.38 5.25
C LEU A 45 5.31 -2.97 6.61
N ASN A 46 5.75 -4.21 6.82
CA ASN A 46 5.61 -4.94 8.08
C ASN A 46 6.54 -6.17 8.07
N GLU A 47 6.46 -6.99 9.12
CA GLU A 47 7.10 -8.31 9.17
C GLU A 47 6.72 -9.19 7.97
N SER A 48 7.66 -10.00 7.50
CA SER A 48 7.54 -10.72 6.23
C SER A 48 6.37 -11.71 6.19
N ASP A 49 6.09 -12.39 7.30
CA ASP A 49 4.94 -13.28 7.39
C ASP A 49 3.63 -12.49 7.31
N VAL A 50 3.54 -11.32 7.95
CA VAL A 50 2.34 -10.47 7.89
C VAL A 50 2.09 -9.99 6.47
N ILE A 51 3.12 -9.49 5.80
CA ILE A 51 3.00 -9.04 4.40
C ILE A 51 2.63 -10.20 3.47
N ARG A 52 3.16 -11.41 3.70
CA ARG A 52 2.81 -12.59 2.90
C ARG A 52 1.32 -12.90 3.02
N GLU A 53 0.80 -12.98 4.24
CA GLU A 53 -0.61 -13.31 4.50
C GLU A 53 -1.55 -12.19 4.01
N GLU A 54 -1.20 -10.92 4.20
CA GLU A 54 -1.99 -9.80 3.70
C GLU A 54 -2.03 -9.75 2.17
N ALA A 55 -0.90 -10.02 1.50
CA ALA A 55 -0.88 -10.14 0.05
C ALA A 55 -1.76 -11.30 -0.43
N TYR A 56 -1.71 -12.44 0.27
CA TYR A 56 -2.56 -13.59 -0.05
C TYR A 56 -4.05 -13.25 0.12
N PHE A 57 -4.41 -12.56 1.19
CA PHE A 57 -5.78 -12.09 1.44
C PHE A 57 -6.29 -11.19 0.32
N LEU A 58 -5.56 -10.14 -0.04
CA LEU A 58 -5.97 -9.23 -1.13
C LEU A 58 -5.99 -9.94 -2.49
N GLN A 59 -5.08 -10.88 -2.71
CA GLN A 59 -5.06 -11.68 -3.94
C GLN A 59 -6.29 -12.60 -4.03
N PHE A 60 -6.71 -13.18 -2.92
CA PHE A 60 -7.89 -14.04 -2.83
C PHE A 60 -9.16 -13.25 -3.16
N TYR A 61 -9.31 -12.05 -2.57
CA TYR A 61 -10.47 -11.17 -2.77
C TYR A 61 -10.36 -10.23 -3.98
N LYS A 62 -9.45 -10.47 -4.93
CA LYS A 62 -9.19 -9.56 -6.07
C LYS A 62 -10.38 -9.18 -6.94
N LYS A 63 -11.46 -9.97 -6.91
CA LYS A 63 -12.68 -9.76 -7.71
C LYS A 63 -13.74 -8.94 -6.96
N ASP A 64 -13.56 -8.73 -5.67
CA ASP A 64 -14.47 -8.01 -4.81
C ASP A 64 -14.04 -6.54 -4.74
N GLU A 65 -14.94 -5.63 -5.12
CA GLU A 65 -14.68 -4.19 -5.14
C GLU A 65 -14.62 -3.56 -3.75
N LEU A 66 -15.06 -4.29 -2.72
CA LEU A 66 -14.96 -3.86 -1.32
C LEU A 66 -13.51 -3.87 -0.80
N PHE A 67 -12.61 -4.59 -1.48
CA PHE A 67 -11.23 -4.73 -1.05
C PHE A 67 -10.26 -3.99 -1.98
N PRO A 68 -9.16 -3.45 -1.42
CA PRO A 68 -8.09 -2.90 -2.24
C PRO A 68 -7.55 -3.92 -3.23
N LYS A 69 -7.26 -3.48 -4.46
CA LYS A 69 -6.60 -4.32 -5.45
C LYS A 69 -5.12 -4.40 -5.12
N LEU A 70 -4.60 -5.62 -4.95
CA LEU A 70 -3.16 -5.84 -4.86
C LEU A 70 -2.50 -5.52 -6.22
N LEU A 71 -1.59 -4.55 -6.22
CA LEU A 71 -0.90 -4.07 -7.42
C LEU A 71 0.51 -4.63 -7.52
N TYR A 72 1.18 -4.81 -6.37
CA TYR A 72 2.51 -5.37 -6.30
C TYR A 72 2.77 -6.04 -4.96
N LYS A 73 3.56 -7.10 -5.00
CA LYS A 73 4.09 -7.79 -3.84
C LYS A 73 5.59 -7.91 -4.01
N GLU A 74 6.36 -7.40 -3.05
CA GLU A 74 7.81 -7.52 -3.10
C GLU A 74 8.23 -8.99 -2.89
N PRO A 75 9.24 -9.51 -3.63
CA PRO A 75 9.57 -10.95 -3.62
C PRO A 75 9.94 -11.53 -2.24
N LEU A 76 10.53 -10.72 -1.35
CA LEU A 76 10.89 -11.13 0.00
C LEU A 76 9.81 -10.80 1.03
N ASN A 77 8.63 -10.36 0.59
CA ASN A 77 7.51 -9.95 1.43
C ASN A 77 7.88 -8.79 2.38
N ARG A 78 8.79 -7.89 1.99
CA ARG A 78 9.13 -6.74 2.86
C ARG A 78 8.07 -5.65 2.81
N TYR A 79 7.33 -5.58 1.71
CA TYR A 79 6.21 -4.66 1.52
C TYR A 79 5.25 -5.14 0.43
N ILE A 80 4.05 -4.58 0.44
CA ILE A 80 3.05 -4.71 -0.62
C ILE A 80 2.58 -3.33 -1.08
N VAL A 81 2.06 -3.27 -2.30
CA VAL A 81 1.39 -2.10 -2.86
C VAL A 81 -0.01 -2.48 -3.27
N TYR A 82 -0.99 -1.68 -2.82
CA TYR A 82 -2.39 -1.86 -3.17
C TYR A 82 -3.06 -0.52 -3.50
N SER A 83 -4.19 -0.57 -4.20
CA SER A 83 -4.97 0.62 -4.54
C SER A 83 -5.50 1.31 -3.29
N PHE A 84 -5.41 2.63 -3.22
CA PHE A 84 -6.07 3.39 -2.16
C PHE A 84 -7.58 3.24 -2.27
N LEU A 85 -8.24 2.95 -1.14
CA LEU A 85 -9.69 3.03 -1.02
C LEU A 85 -10.01 4.28 -0.21
N GLU A 86 -10.70 5.22 -0.83
CA GLU A 86 -11.17 6.41 -0.15
C GLU A 86 -12.29 6.02 0.82
N GLY A 87 -11.99 6.06 2.11
CA GLY A 87 -12.98 5.88 3.16
C GLY A 87 -13.64 7.21 3.50
N THR A 88 -14.97 7.25 3.56
CA THR A 88 -15.70 8.39 4.11
C THR A 88 -15.91 8.19 5.61
N THR A 89 -15.00 8.69 6.44
CA THR A 89 -15.27 8.78 7.89
C THR A 89 -16.03 10.08 8.17
N SER A 90 -17.35 10.04 8.15
CA SER A 90 -18.17 11.16 8.65
C SER A 90 -18.16 11.18 10.19
N CYS A 91 -17.02 11.44 10.81
CA CYS A 91 -17.00 11.81 12.22
C CYS A 91 -17.50 13.26 12.32
N LYS A 92 -18.81 13.43 12.51
CA LYS A 92 -19.30 14.71 13.03
C LYS A 92 -18.70 14.87 14.42
N LEU A 93 -17.82 15.85 14.60
CA LEU A 93 -17.45 16.34 15.93
C LEU A 93 -18.76 16.76 16.60
N GLY A 94 -19.17 15.99 17.62
CA GLY A 94 -20.28 16.32 18.50
C GLY A 94 -19.89 17.36 19.54
#